data_AF-F5HLT0-F1
#
_entry.id   AF-F5HLT0-F1
#
_cell.length_a   1.000
_cell.length_b   1.000
_cell.length_c   1.000
_cell.angle_alpha   90.00
_cell.angle_beta   90.00
_cell.angle_gamma   90.00
#
_symmetry.space_group_name_H-M   'P 1'
#
loop_
_entity.id
_entity.type
_entity.pdbx_description
1 polymer ?
#
loop_
_entity_poly.entity_id
_entity_poly.type
_entity_poly.pdbx_seq_one_letter_code
_entity_poly.pdbx_strand_id
1 'polypeptide(L)'
;MGLEDISSPVFTIDSNKVSMPDIAGKTYTFDEVIDIIGFGQTTLQIFIASSIIMMAVLNETMGISIVIPAAQCDLNLSATDKGILTGVSFAGIIVSSHFWGYIADTKGRRRTLIVSLLLTAVCSLVSSLSINYTMMVVMRFLVGVFISAPSATIFAYLGEFFKTANRTLVITYASTAVGLSAVFTATAGWYVLSLHWMLDIPGTELTIKPWRLLFFVYTIPTLIGAFWLMILPESPKFYLSRGRESEAFEILLRLYLENHPHAAVDDFAVKHIAPEAGQKDRSTSLKRTGSCWKVACSVWNQTVPLFQKQNVINFVICCVVQFGLFVVSAGMGLWFPDIINRLTTTNVSDISVCEALEVSANPGYILNAETIIDEACNDNINERVFIYAISLGILYTVVYLAMSVLMRKLGRKCLVAFNLFFSGCSGIVLQFVANPYITIALFCSFLVFAGTSISILNGATVSIFPTNVRAMAVCLSLMMGRLGSVFGSNLVGLILEENCTLTFYLFASGSIICAVLTLFLPS
;
A
#
# COMPACT_ATOMS: atom_id res chain seq x y z
N MET A 1 28.29 -24.70 37.09
CA MET A 1 27.52 -23.50 36.70
C MET A 1 27.43 -23.56 35.19
N GLY A 2 26.46 -24.32 34.69
CA GLY A 2 26.32 -24.66 33.27
C GLY A 2 25.38 -23.68 32.57
N LEU A 3 25.77 -23.25 31.37
CA LEU A 3 24.94 -22.51 30.43
C LEU A 3 24.31 -23.52 29.46
N GLU A 4 22.99 -23.54 29.41
CA GLU A 4 22.21 -24.29 28.42
C GLU A 4 22.11 -23.48 27.12
N ASP A 5 22.52 -24.11 26.01
CA ASP A 5 22.30 -23.66 24.64
C ASP A 5 20.84 -23.94 24.24
N ILE A 6 20.10 -22.88 23.92
CA ILE A 6 18.75 -22.95 23.32
C ILE A 6 18.93 -23.09 21.80
N SER A 7 19.01 -24.34 21.32
CA SER A 7 18.90 -24.66 19.90
C SER A 7 17.45 -25.00 19.56
N SER A 8 16.82 -24.18 18.70
CA SER A 8 15.56 -24.49 18.01
C SER A 8 15.67 -25.81 17.22
N PRO A 9 14.61 -26.65 17.14
CA PRO A 9 14.68 -27.90 16.39
C PRO A 9 14.65 -27.60 14.89
N VAL A 10 15.82 -27.68 14.25
CA VAL A 10 15.93 -27.79 12.81
C VAL A 10 15.52 -29.21 12.44
N PHE A 11 14.26 -29.41 12.03
CA PHE A 11 13.84 -30.66 11.41
C PHE A 11 14.55 -30.79 10.06
N THR A 12 15.62 -31.57 10.03
CA THR A 12 16.25 -32.05 8.79
C THR A 12 15.53 -33.33 8.39
N ILE A 13 14.76 -33.28 7.30
CA ILE A 13 14.15 -34.48 6.70
C ILE A 13 15.23 -35.19 5.88
N ASP A 14 15.48 -36.45 6.22
CA ASP A 14 16.46 -37.31 5.56
C ASP A 14 15.96 -37.68 4.15
N SER A 15 16.54 -37.04 3.13
CA SER A 15 16.13 -37.13 1.71
C SER A 15 16.23 -38.54 1.07
N ASN A 16 16.75 -39.53 1.78
CA ASN A 16 17.06 -40.87 1.26
C ASN A 16 15.98 -41.94 1.52
N LYS A 17 14.79 -41.60 2.04
CA LYS A 17 13.71 -42.57 2.32
C LYS A 17 12.37 -42.30 1.61
N VAL A 18 12.37 -41.58 0.48
CA VAL A 18 11.18 -41.50 -0.39
C VAL A 18 11.32 -42.49 -1.54
N SER A 19 11.04 -43.77 -1.28
CA SER A 19 10.81 -44.74 -2.35
C SER A 19 9.42 -44.49 -2.93
N MET A 20 9.33 -43.95 -4.14
CA MET A 20 8.07 -43.78 -4.89
C MET A 20 7.50 -45.14 -5.27
N PRO A 21 6.29 -45.53 -4.79
CA PRO A 21 5.56 -46.65 -5.35
C PRO A 21 4.80 -46.19 -6.60
N ASP A 22 5.01 -46.89 -7.72
CA ASP A 22 4.20 -46.80 -8.93
C ASP A 22 2.77 -47.32 -8.66
N ILE A 23 1.82 -46.41 -8.41
CA ILE A 23 0.37 -46.69 -8.48
C ILE A 23 -0.32 -45.41 -8.97
N ALA A 24 -1.18 -45.54 -9.98
CA ALA A 24 -2.04 -44.50 -10.57
C ALA A 24 -2.68 -43.59 -9.49
N GLY A 25 -2.01 -42.48 -9.16
CA GLY A 25 -2.42 -41.56 -8.13
C GLY A 25 -3.43 -40.54 -8.65
N LYS A 26 -4.52 -40.33 -7.91
CA LYS A 26 -5.46 -39.23 -8.15
C LYS A 26 -4.67 -37.92 -8.19
N THR A 27 -4.73 -37.20 -9.32
CA THR A 27 -4.08 -35.90 -9.46
C THR A 27 -5.00 -34.83 -8.87
N TYR A 28 -4.47 -34.00 -7.97
CA TYR A 28 -5.23 -32.93 -7.34
C TYR A 28 -4.87 -31.59 -7.98
N THR A 29 -5.85 -30.71 -8.15
CA THR A 29 -5.58 -29.31 -8.48
C THR A 29 -5.07 -28.56 -7.24
N PHE A 30 -4.32 -27.48 -7.44
CA PHE A 30 -3.80 -26.70 -6.30
C PHE A 30 -4.93 -26.22 -5.36
N ASP A 31 -6.05 -25.75 -5.92
CA ASP A 31 -7.18 -25.28 -5.13
C ASP A 31 -7.82 -26.41 -4.29
N GLU A 32 -7.86 -27.66 -4.80
CA GLU A 32 -8.31 -28.82 -4.02
C GLU A 32 -7.34 -29.16 -2.88
N VAL A 33 -6.02 -29.04 -3.10
CA VAL A 33 -5.03 -29.26 -2.03
C VAL A 33 -5.18 -28.23 -0.91
N ILE A 34 -5.44 -26.96 -1.25
CA ILE A 34 -5.72 -25.93 -0.25
C ILE A 34 -7.01 -26.22 0.52
N ASP A 35 -8.05 -26.75 -0.14
CA ASP A 35 -9.28 -27.17 0.53
C ASP A 35 -9.03 -28.34 1.52
N ILE A 36 -8.14 -29.28 1.17
CA ILE A 36 -7.73 -30.38 2.07
C ILE A 36 -6.96 -29.86 3.29
N ILE A 37 -6.07 -28.89 3.09
CA ILE A 37 -5.26 -28.27 4.17
C ILE A 37 -6.13 -27.42 5.12
N GLY A 38 -7.20 -26.83 4.59
CA GLY A 38 -8.09 -25.97 5.37
C GLY A 38 -7.42 -24.70 5.91
N PHE A 39 -8.15 -24.01 6.78
CA PHE A 39 -7.66 -22.80 7.46
C PHE A 39 -7.21 -23.16 8.88
N GLY A 40 -5.96 -22.84 9.23
CA GLY A 40 -5.43 -23.05 10.57
C GLY A 40 -4.42 -21.98 10.99
N GLN A 41 -3.55 -22.32 11.95
CA GLN A 41 -2.71 -21.35 12.65
C GLN A 41 -1.70 -20.66 11.72
N THR A 42 -1.03 -21.41 10.85
CA THR A 42 -0.02 -20.84 9.96
C THR A 42 -0.64 -19.97 8.88
N THR A 43 -1.80 -20.37 8.35
CA THR A 43 -2.59 -19.54 7.43
C THR A 43 -3.00 -18.22 8.09
N LEU A 44 -3.39 -18.26 9.37
CA LEU A 44 -3.68 -17.06 10.15
C LEU A 44 -2.42 -16.20 10.39
N GLN A 45 -1.27 -16.79 10.71
CA GLN A 45 0.00 -16.06 10.85
C GLN A 45 0.41 -15.37 9.54
N ILE A 46 0.27 -16.06 8.40
CA ILE A 46 0.53 -15.48 7.06
C ILE A 46 -0.40 -14.29 6.80
N PHE A 47 -1.68 -14.42 7.16
CA PHE A 47 -2.65 -13.34 7.03
C PHE A 47 -2.29 -12.11 7.89
N ILE A 48 -1.96 -12.32 9.16
CA ILE A 48 -1.59 -11.24 10.09
C ILE A 48 -0.29 -10.58 9.66
N ALA A 49 0.76 -11.36 9.36
CA ALA A 49 2.04 -10.82 8.92
C ALA A 49 1.89 -10.02 7.61
N SER A 50 1.09 -10.51 6.66
CA SER A 50 0.79 -9.78 5.43
C SER A 50 0.05 -8.47 5.68
N SER A 51 -0.87 -8.47 6.65
CA SER A 51 -1.60 -7.27 7.06
C SER A 51 -0.67 -6.23 7.70
N ILE A 52 0.26 -6.65 8.57
CA ILE A 52 1.29 -5.77 9.15
C ILE A 52 2.20 -5.18 8.07
N ILE A 53 2.56 -5.96 7.04
CA ILE A 53 3.37 -5.45 5.92
C ILE A 53 2.57 -4.44 5.08
N MET A 54 1.27 -4.68 4.85
CA MET A 54 0.41 -3.68 4.20
C MET A 54 0.34 -2.39 5.03
N MET A 55 0.24 -2.49 6.36
CA MET A 55 0.32 -1.35 7.27
C MET A 55 1.67 -0.62 7.15
N ALA A 56 2.77 -1.35 7.12
CA ALA A 56 4.11 -0.79 6.96
C ALA A 56 4.28 -0.02 5.65
N VAL A 57 3.79 -0.57 4.53
CA VAL A 57 3.81 0.10 3.22
C VAL A 57 3.09 1.45 3.28
N LEU A 58 1.93 1.49 3.94
CA LEU A 58 1.14 2.72 4.08
C LEU A 58 1.80 3.72 5.03
N ASN A 59 2.38 3.27 6.14
CA ASN A 59 3.13 4.14 7.05
C ASN A 59 4.29 4.84 6.33
N GLU A 60 5.09 4.11 5.55
CA GLU A 60 6.25 4.69 4.86
C GLU A 60 5.84 5.61 3.70
N THR A 61 4.71 5.35 3.05
CA THR A 61 4.24 6.16 1.91
C THR A 61 3.43 7.38 2.33
N MET A 62 2.58 7.26 3.35
CA MET A 62 1.65 8.31 3.79
C MET A 62 2.12 9.03 5.05
N GLY A 63 2.87 8.38 5.95
CA GLY A 63 3.28 8.97 7.23
C GLY A 63 4.13 10.23 7.09
N ILE A 64 4.80 10.41 5.95
CA ILE A 64 5.56 11.62 5.61
C ILE A 64 4.70 12.89 5.65
N SER A 65 3.39 12.81 5.42
CA SER A 65 2.48 13.97 5.47
C SER A 65 2.37 14.61 6.85
N ILE A 66 2.57 13.84 7.93
CA ILE A 66 2.59 14.35 9.31
C ILE A 66 3.98 14.89 9.67
N VAL A 67 5.04 14.30 9.09
CA VAL A 67 6.42 14.71 9.36
C VAL A 67 6.76 16.04 8.68
N ILE A 68 6.30 16.27 7.45
CA ILE A 68 6.66 17.44 6.65
C ILE A 68 6.36 18.76 7.38
N PRO A 69 5.16 19.01 7.94
CA PRO A 69 4.89 20.25 8.68
C PRO A 69 5.78 20.41 9.92
N ALA A 70 6.10 19.33 10.62
CA ALA A 70 6.98 19.38 11.80
C ALA A 70 8.46 19.57 11.45
N ALA A 71 8.88 19.23 10.23
CA ALA A 71 10.26 19.37 9.76
C ALA A 71 10.51 20.67 8.96
N GLN A 72 9.45 21.45 8.67
CA GLN A 72 9.52 22.55 7.71
C GLN A 72 10.53 23.64 8.09
N CYS A 73 10.59 24.02 9.37
CA CYS A 73 11.50 25.06 9.85
C CYS A 73 12.94 24.54 10.00
N ASP A 74 13.10 23.24 10.29
CA ASP A 74 14.42 22.60 10.44
C ASP A 74 15.15 22.46 9.09
N LEU A 75 14.40 22.16 8.02
CA LEU A 75 14.93 21.92 6.68
C LEU A 75 14.71 23.11 5.72
N ASN A 76 14.14 24.21 6.21
CA ASN A 76 13.77 25.41 5.44
C ASN A 76 12.95 25.07 4.18
N LEU A 77 11.83 24.36 4.36
CA LEU A 77 11.02 23.82 3.26
C LEU A 77 10.05 24.86 2.69
N SER A 78 10.15 25.12 1.39
CA SER A 78 9.13 25.87 0.64
C SER A 78 7.87 25.04 0.36
N ALA A 79 6.78 25.68 -0.09
CA ALA A 79 5.57 24.97 -0.52
C ALA A 79 5.85 23.95 -1.65
N THR A 80 6.71 24.32 -2.61
CA THR A 80 7.16 23.44 -3.69
C THR A 80 7.94 22.24 -3.16
N ASP A 81 8.80 22.45 -2.16
CA ASP A 81 9.58 21.38 -1.53
C ASP A 81 8.70 20.35 -0.85
N LYS A 82 7.65 20.80 -0.15
CA LYS A 82 6.63 19.92 0.45
C LYS A 82 5.93 19.08 -0.63
N GLY A 83 5.55 19.70 -1.75
CA GLY A 83 4.95 19.01 -2.90
C GLY A 83 5.86 17.92 -3.49
N ILE A 84 7.14 18.22 -3.68
CA ILE A 84 8.13 17.25 -4.18
C ILE A 84 8.33 16.11 -3.17
N LEU A 85 8.49 16.42 -1.87
CA LEU A 85 8.71 15.42 -0.82
C LEU A 85 7.53 14.44 -0.66
N THR A 86 6.29 14.89 -0.84
CA THR A 86 5.12 14.00 -0.82
C THR A 86 5.10 13.08 -2.06
N GLY A 87 5.51 13.57 -3.22
CA GLY A 87 5.49 12.81 -4.48
C GLY A 87 6.71 11.89 -4.72
N VAL A 88 7.87 12.21 -4.16
CA VAL A 88 9.15 11.55 -4.52
C VAL A 88 9.18 10.05 -4.18
N SER A 89 8.55 9.65 -3.07
CA SER A 89 8.42 8.23 -2.71
C SER A 89 7.64 7.46 -3.78
N PHE A 90 6.56 8.04 -4.32
CA PHE A 90 5.80 7.43 -5.41
C PHE A 90 6.59 7.37 -6.71
N ALA A 91 7.39 8.40 -7.01
CA ALA A 91 8.30 8.37 -8.16
C ALA A 91 9.30 7.20 -8.05
N GLY A 92 9.93 7.01 -6.88
CA GLY A 92 10.81 5.87 -6.62
C GLY A 92 10.10 4.53 -6.78
N ILE A 93 8.84 4.44 -6.34
CA ILE A 93 8.03 3.24 -6.51
C ILE A 93 7.79 2.92 -8.01
N ILE A 94 7.44 3.92 -8.83
CA ILE A 94 7.13 3.75 -10.26
C ILE A 94 8.37 3.31 -11.03
N VAL A 95 9.52 3.94 -10.77
CA VAL A 95 10.78 3.64 -11.46
C VAL A 95 11.27 2.22 -11.17
N SER A 96 11.04 1.73 -9.94
CA SER A 96 11.57 0.45 -9.46
C SER A 96 10.61 -0.74 -9.58
N SER A 97 9.33 -0.52 -9.90
CA SER A 97 8.28 -1.56 -9.88
C SER A 97 8.62 -2.78 -10.73
N HIS A 98 9.12 -2.57 -11.95
CA HIS A 98 9.48 -3.62 -12.89
C HIS A 98 10.65 -4.47 -12.37
N PHE A 99 11.66 -3.81 -11.80
CA PHE A 99 12.84 -4.47 -11.24
C PHE A 99 12.45 -5.40 -10.09
N TRP A 100 11.63 -4.91 -9.16
CA TRP A 100 11.17 -5.71 -8.03
C TRP A 100 10.20 -6.82 -8.43
N GLY A 101 9.34 -6.60 -9.43
CA GLY A 101 8.48 -7.64 -10.00
C GLY A 101 9.30 -8.81 -10.57
N TYR A 102 10.34 -8.49 -11.35
CA TYR A 102 11.25 -9.49 -11.89
C TYR A 102 11.99 -10.26 -10.79
N ILE A 103 12.47 -9.57 -9.74
CA ILE A 103 13.14 -10.23 -8.61
C ILE A 103 12.18 -11.13 -7.84
N ALA A 104 10.95 -10.71 -7.58
CA ALA A 104 9.94 -11.50 -6.88
C ALA A 104 9.60 -12.81 -7.63
N ASP A 105 9.49 -12.73 -8.96
CA ASP A 105 9.20 -13.91 -9.80
C ASP A 105 10.41 -14.81 -10.03
N THR A 106 11.63 -14.32 -9.80
CA THR A 106 12.88 -15.09 -10.03
C THR A 106 13.54 -15.63 -8.78
N LYS A 107 13.60 -14.85 -7.71
CA LYS A 107 14.28 -15.21 -6.45
C LYS A 107 13.33 -15.67 -5.35
N GLY A 108 12.02 -15.65 -5.59
CA GLY A 108 11.00 -15.97 -4.59
C GLY A 108 10.39 -14.73 -3.97
N ARG A 109 9.15 -14.84 -3.50
CA ARG A 109 8.38 -13.70 -2.99
C ARG A 109 8.81 -13.35 -1.59
N ARG A 110 8.91 -14.34 -0.70
CA ARG A 110 9.35 -14.15 0.70
C ARG A 110 10.73 -13.51 0.77
N ARG A 111 11.71 -14.03 0.02
CA ARG A 111 13.08 -13.47 0.04
C ARG A 111 13.10 -12.03 -0.45
N THR A 112 12.32 -11.71 -1.49
CA THR A 112 12.21 -10.37 -2.04
C THR A 112 11.58 -9.40 -1.04
N LEU A 113 10.51 -9.82 -0.36
CA LEU A 113 9.85 -9.05 0.70
C LEU A 113 10.81 -8.75 1.87
N ILE A 114 11.55 -9.75 2.36
CA ILE A 114 12.48 -9.55 3.50
C ILE A 114 13.56 -8.52 3.15
N VAL A 115 14.25 -8.70 2.02
CA VAL A 115 15.36 -7.82 1.62
C VAL A 115 14.88 -6.39 1.40
N SER A 116 13.76 -6.22 0.69
CA SER A 116 13.20 -4.89 0.41
C SER A 116 12.70 -4.18 1.67
N LEU A 117 12.05 -4.87 2.60
CA LEU A 117 11.61 -4.28 3.87
C LEU A 117 12.79 -3.86 4.75
N LEU A 118 13.85 -4.67 4.83
CA LEU A 118 15.06 -4.30 5.59
C LEU A 118 15.76 -3.08 4.98
N LEU A 119 15.89 -3.02 3.65
CA LEU A 119 16.46 -1.86 2.97
C LEU A 119 15.59 -0.61 3.13
N THR A 120 14.26 -0.77 3.08
CA THR A 120 13.31 0.32 3.37
C THR A 120 13.53 0.85 4.78
N ALA A 121 13.62 -0.03 5.78
CA ALA A 121 13.87 0.36 7.16
C ALA A 121 15.19 1.13 7.30
N VAL A 122 16.29 0.64 6.72
CA VAL A 122 17.59 1.33 6.76
C VAL A 122 17.48 2.73 6.15
N CYS A 123 16.92 2.86 4.94
CA CYS A 123 16.74 4.18 4.31
C CYS A 123 15.81 5.08 5.14
N SER A 124 14.82 4.51 5.85
CA SER A 124 13.93 5.28 6.70
C SER A 124 14.57 5.82 7.96
N LEU A 125 15.39 5.00 8.60
CA LEU A 125 16.22 5.44 9.71
C LEU A 125 17.25 6.49 9.27
N VAL A 126 17.85 6.35 8.08
CA VAL A 126 18.79 7.36 7.55
C VAL A 126 18.08 8.69 7.22
N SER A 127 16.83 8.65 6.73
CA SER A 127 16.03 9.88 6.54
C SER A 127 15.81 10.66 7.83
N SER A 128 15.69 9.99 8.98
CA SER A 128 15.57 10.66 10.27
C SER A 128 16.78 11.54 10.61
N LEU A 129 17.94 11.25 10.01
CA LEU A 129 19.20 11.96 10.21
C LEU A 129 19.46 13.01 9.12
N SER A 130 18.46 13.32 8.29
CA SER A 130 18.60 14.31 7.22
C SER A 130 18.85 15.72 7.77
N ILE A 131 19.93 16.36 7.30
CA ILE A 131 20.31 17.73 7.70
C ILE A 131 19.83 18.80 6.72
N ASN A 132 19.47 18.40 5.49
CA ASN A 132 19.00 19.31 4.45
C ASN A 132 17.92 18.65 3.59
N TYR A 133 17.19 19.50 2.86
CA TYR A 133 16.14 19.09 1.92
C TYR A 133 16.61 18.01 0.94
N THR A 134 17.76 18.19 0.29
CA THR A 134 18.27 17.27 -0.74
C THR A 134 18.50 15.85 -0.19
N MET A 135 19.09 15.74 1.00
CA MET A 135 19.31 14.46 1.66
C MET A 135 17.98 13.78 1.99
N MET A 136 16.99 14.54 2.46
CA MET A 136 15.64 14.02 2.70
C MET A 136 15.02 13.49 1.40
N VAL A 137 15.05 14.26 0.32
CA VAL A 137 14.51 13.87 -1.00
C VAL A 137 15.15 12.58 -1.51
N VAL A 138 16.48 12.48 -1.50
CA VAL A 138 17.20 11.28 -1.96
C VAL A 138 16.82 10.06 -1.13
N MET A 139 16.78 10.18 0.20
CA MET A 139 16.45 9.05 1.06
C MET A 139 14.98 8.64 0.95
N ARG A 140 14.06 9.59 0.78
CA ARG A 140 12.63 9.30 0.50
C ARG A 140 12.43 8.65 -0.86
N PHE A 141 13.17 9.07 -1.88
CA PHE A 141 13.21 8.40 -3.17
C PHE A 141 13.65 6.93 -3.02
N LEU A 142 14.73 6.68 -2.26
CA LEU A 142 15.22 5.33 -2.00
C LEU A 142 14.22 4.49 -1.19
N VAL A 143 13.55 5.06 -0.19
CA VAL A 143 12.43 4.40 0.50
C VAL A 143 11.35 4.01 -0.51
N GLY A 144 11.00 4.91 -1.44
CA GLY A 144 10.11 4.62 -2.56
C GLY A 144 10.58 3.44 -3.43
N VAL A 145 11.86 3.41 -3.78
CA VAL A 145 12.48 2.33 -4.55
C VAL A 145 12.35 0.98 -3.83
N PHE A 146 12.59 0.93 -2.52
CA PHE A 146 12.57 -0.33 -1.78
C PHE A 146 11.16 -0.77 -1.38
N ILE A 147 10.27 0.16 -0.99
CA ILE A 147 8.88 -0.16 -0.61
C ILE A 147 8.03 -0.61 -1.80
N SER A 148 8.52 -0.36 -3.03
CA SER A 148 7.92 -0.84 -4.27
C SER A 148 7.71 -2.37 -4.28
N ALA A 149 8.65 -3.16 -3.77
CA ALA A 149 8.50 -4.62 -3.70
C ALA A 149 7.33 -5.05 -2.78
N PRO A 150 7.30 -4.71 -1.47
CA PRO A 150 6.22 -5.11 -0.58
C PRO A 150 4.87 -4.54 -1.00
N SER A 151 4.83 -3.38 -1.63
CA SER A 151 3.59 -2.75 -2.10
C SER A 151 2.82 -3.53 -3.17
N ALA A 152 3.43 -4.51 -3.85
CA ALA A 152 2.77 -5.34 -4.86
C ALA A 152 2.90 -6.84 -4.54
N THR A 153 4.10 -7.28 -4.15
CA THR A 153 4.39 -8.70 -3.91
C THR A 153 3.60 -9.27 -2.74
N ILE A 154 3.20 -8.46 -1.75
CA ILE A 154 2.47 -8.97 -0.58
C ILE A 154 1.07 -9.48 -0.92
N PHE A 155 0.38 -8.83 -1.86
CA PHE A 155 -0.93 -9.28 -2.35
C PHE A 155 -0.84 -10.62 -3.08
N ALA A 156 0.27 -10.81 -3.78
CA ALA A 156 0.56 -12.04 -4.48
C ALA A 156 0.91 -13.14 -3.47
N TYR A 157 1.85 -12.88 -2.56
CA TYR A 157 2.25 -13.80 -1.49
C TYR A 157 1.05 -14.29 -0.68
N LEU A 158 0.27 -13.36 -0.10
CA LEU A 158 -0.93 -13.71 0.66
C LEU A 158 -1.91 -14.53 -0.19
N GLY A 159 -2.18 -14.08 -1.41
CA GLY A 159 -3.16 -14.73 -2.29
C GLY A 159 -2.80 -16.12 -2.78
N GLU A 160 -1.56 -16.59 -2.62
CA GLU A 160 -1.15 -17.95 -3.02
C GLU A 160 -1.35 -19.01 -1.95
N PHE A 161 -1.62 -18.60 -0.71
CA PHE A 161 -1.99 -19.50 0.38
C PHE A 161 -3.50 -19.71 0.50
N PHE A 162 -4.30 -19.07 -0.36
CA PHE A 162 -5.75 -19.16 -0.36
C PHE A 162 -6.28 -19.56 -1.72
N LYS A 163 -7.45 -20.19 -1.72
CA LYS A 163 -8.20 -20.57 -2.92
C LYS A 163 -8.46 -19.37 -3.84
N THR A 164 -8.38 -19.60 -5.15
CA THR A 164 -8.56 -18.55 -6.17
C THR A 164 -9.88 -17.78 -6.02
N ALA A 165 -10.97 -18.46 -5.65
CA ALA A 165 -12.28 -17.86 -5.44
C ALA A 165 -12.32 -16.86 -4.26
N ASN A 166 -11.61 -17.18 -3.17
CA ASN A 166 -11.63 -16.40 -1.92
C ASN A 166 -10.48 -15.37 -1.84
N ARG A 167 -9.50 -15.45 -2.74
CA ARG A 167 -8.31 -14.59 -2.77
C ARG A 167 -8.61 -13.11 -2.63
N THR A 168 -9.52 -12.57 -3.44
CA THR A 168 -9.88 -11.14 -3.40
C THR A 168 -10.49 -10.73 -2.06
N LEU A 169 -11.34 -11.60 -1.50
CA LEU A 169 -11.99 -11.36 -0.22
C LEU A 169 -10.95 -11.30 0.90
N VAL A 170 -10.03 -12.28 0.95
CA VAL A 170 -8.96 -12.32 1.97
C VAL A 170 -8.03 -11.11 1.85
N ILE A 171 -7.66 -10.71 0.64
CA ILE A 171 -6.86 -9.50 0.40
C ILE A 171 -7.59 -8.24 0.88
N THR A 172 -8.91 -8.16 0.70
CA THR A 172 -9.69 -7.00 1.14
C THR A 172 -9.78 -6.96 2.67
N TYR A 173 -9.95 -8.12 3.33
CA TYR A 173 -9.86 -8.20 4.79
C TYR A 173 -8.47 -7.80 5.30
N ALA A 174 -7.39 -8.26 4.67
CA ALA A 174 -6.03 -7.83 5.04
C ALA A 174 -5.81 -6.33 4.80
N SER A 175 -6.47 -5.73 3.80
CA SER A 175 -6.43 -4.30 3.50
C SER A 175 -7.07 -3.43 4.59
N THR A 176 -7.79 -4.00 5.56
CA THR A 176 -8.23 -3.24 6.77
C THR A 176 -7.03 -2.66 7.53
N ALA A 177 -5.85 -3.26 7.38
CA ALA A 177 -4.60 -2.75 7.92
C ALA A 177 -4.22 -1.36 7.38
N VAL A 178 -4.77 -0.93 6.24
CA VAL A 178 -4.63 0.45 5.73
C VAL A 178 -5.29 1.46 6.67
N GLY A 179 -6.48 1.15 7.20
CA GLY A 179 -7.14 2.00 8.19
C GLY A 179 -6.41 2.01 9.53
N LEU A 180 -5.93 0.84 9.96
CA LEU A 180 -5.09 0.72 11.16
C LEU A 180 -3.77 1.48 11.02
N SER A 181 -3.17 1.51 9.83
CA SER A 181 -1.99 2.33 9.50
C SER A 181 -2.28 3.81 9.74
N ALA A 182 -3.38 4.34 9.21
CA ALA A 182 -3.75 5.74 9.38
C ALA A 182 -3.97 6.11 10.87
N VAL A 183 -4.63 5.23 11.64
CA VAL A 183 -4.77 5.40 13.10
C VAL A 183 -3.40 5.41 13.76
N PHE A 184 -2.55 4.42 13.47
CA PHE A 184 -1.21 4.31 14.04
C PHE A 184 -0.34 5.53 13.72
N THR A 185 -0.33 6.01 12.47
CA THR A 185 0.45 7.19 12.09
C THR A 185 -0.02 8.43 12.83
N ALA A 186 -1.33 8.62 12.96
CA ALA A 186 -1.88 9.78 13.64
C ALA A 186 -1.64 9.74 15.16
N THR A 187 -1.82 8.59 15.81
CA THR A 187 -1.58 8.44 17.25
C THR A 187 -0.11 8.54 17.61
N ALA A 188 0.77 7.88 16.85
CA ALA A 188 2.22 7.99 17.04
C ALA A 188 2.71 9.41 16.75
N GLY A 189 2.18 10.06 15.70
CA GLY A 189 2.45 11.46 15.39
C GLY A 189 2.06 12.38 16.54
N TRP A 190 0.85 12.24 17.07
CA TRP A 190 0.39 13.04 18.22
C TRP A 190 1.29 12.83 19.44
N TYR A 191 1.50 11.57 19.82
CA TYR A 191 2.29 11.26 21.00
C TYR A 191 3.73 11.77 20.88
N VAL A 192 4.40 11.50 19.77
CA VAL A 192 5.82 11.86 19.58
C VAL A 192 5.99 13.36 19.38
N LEU A 193 5.16 14.01 18.56
CA LEU A 193 5.31 15.45 18.27
C LEU A 193 4.83 16.34 19.42
N SER A 194 4.05 15.82 20.37
CA SER A 194 3.70 16.54 21.60
C SER A 194 4.87 16.65 22.60
N LEU A 195 5.97 15.92 22.38
CA LEU A 195 7.15 15.98 23.24
C LEU A 195 7.99 17.23 22.89
N HIS A 196 8.09 18.20 23.80
CA HIS A 196 8.92 19.40 23.56
C HIS A 196 10.34 19.21 24.10
N TRP A 197 11.22 18.63 23.29
CA TRP A 197 12.66 18.53 23.58
C TRP A 197 13.49 18.85 22.34
N MET A 198 14.68 19.40 22.56
CA MET A 198 15.70 19.64 21.54
C MET A 198 17.04 19.19 22.11
N LEU A 199 17.75 18.35 21.36
CA LEU A 199 19.07 17.85 21.74
C LEU A 199 20.05 18.21 20.62
N ASP A 200 20.90 19.20 20.88
CA ASP A 200 21.98 19.57 19.97
C ASP A 200 23.15 18.60 20.12
N ILE A 201 23.60 17.99 19.03
CA ILE A 201 24.76 17.09 19.04
C ILE A 201 26.03 17.94 18.90
N PRO A 202 26.90 17.99 19.93
CA PRO A 202 28.10 18.82 19.89
C PRO A 202 29.00 18.44 18.71
N GLY A 203 29.39 19.43 17.90
CA GLY A 203 30.29 19.24 16.75
C GLY A 203 29.61 18.87 15.43
N THR A 204 28.28 18.88 15.36
CA THR A 204 27.54 18.69 14.10
C THR A 204 26.43 19.73 13.94
N GLU A 205 25.97 19.97 12.70
CA GLU A 205 24.78 20.80 12.41
C GLU A 205 23.45 20.07 12.72
N LEU A 206 23.49 18.92 13.40
CA LEU A 206 22.31 18.07 13.63
C LEU A 206 21.70 18.34 15.01
N THR A 207 20.53 18.98 15.01
CA THR A 207 19.64 19.08 16.18
C THR A 207 18.61 17.95 16.16
N ILE A 208 18.62 17.11 17.20
CA ILE A 208 17.62 16.05 17.33
C ILE A 208 16.31 16.66 17.86
N LYS A 209 15.27 16.59 17.03
CA LYS A 209 13.90 17.00 17.32
C LYS A 209 12.95 15.80 17.27
N PRO A 210 11.74 15.88 17.86
CA PRO A 210 10.79 14.76 17.93
C PRO A 210 10.37 14.19 16.57
N TRP A 211 10.30 15.02 15.51
CA TRP A 211 9.96 14.54 14.17
C TRP A 211 10.97 13.50 13.63
N ARG A 212 12.23 13.56 14.07
CA ARG A 212 13.26 12.56 13.73
C ARG A 212 12.94 11.22 14.40
N LEU A 213 12.55 11.24 15.68
CA LEU A 213 12.09 10.05 16.42
C LEU A 213 10.86 9.42 15.74
N LEU A 214 9.97 10.23 15.16
CA LEU A 214 8.76 9.75 14.50
C LEU A 214 9.06 8.80 13.33
N PHE A 215 10.15 9.02 12.57
CA PHE A 215 10.59 8.06 11.54
C PHE A 215 10.94 6.69 12.11
N PHE A 216 11.62 6.64 13.27
CA PHE A 216 11.92 5.37 13.94
C PHE A 216 10.64 4.64 14.31
N VAL A 217 9.65 5.36 14.88
CA VAL A 217 8.37 4.78 15.29
C VAL A 217 7.61 4.25 14.07
N TYR A 218 7.58 4.98 12.96
CA TYR A 218 6.93 4.53 11.72
C TYR A 218 7.61 3.32 11.08
N THR A 219 8.90 3.13 11.32
CA THR A 219 9.68 1.99 10.82
C THR A 219 9.42 0.69 11.60
N ILE A 220 8.82 0.75 12.81
CA ILE A 220 8.59 -0.43 13.66
C ILE A 220 7.78 -1.53 12.95
N PRO A 221 6.62 -1.26 12.33
CA PRO A 221 5.87 -2.28 11.59
C PRO A 221 6.65 -2.88 10.42
N THR A 222 7.50 -2.09 9.76
CA THR A 222 8.37 -2.54 8.67
C THR A 222 9.36 -3.61 9.17
N LEU A 223 10.00 -3.37 10.32
CA LEU A 223 10.91 -4.32 10.94
C LEU A 223 10.18 -5.57 11.45
N ILE A 224 9.05 -5.41 12.14
CA ILE A 224 8.22 -6.54 12.60
C ILE A 224 7.83 -7.43 11.41
N GLY A 225 7.35 -6.84 10.32
CA GLY A 225 7.00 -7.59 9.10
C GLY A 225 8.18 -8.32 8.48
N ALA A 226 9.36 -7.67 8.41
CA ALA A 226 10.57 -8.27 7.86
C ALA A 226 11.04 -9.48 8.68
N PHE A 227 11.11 -9.36 10.00
CA PHE A 227 11.55 -10.44 10.88
C PHE A 227 10.52 -11.57 10.95
N TRP A 228 9.22 -11.26 10.96
CA TRP A 228 8.18 -12.30 10.98
C TRP A 228 8.20 -13.14 9.69
N LEU A 229 8.43 -12.51 8.53
CA LEU A 229 8.62 -13.24 7.27
C LEU A 229 9.82 -14.20 7.29
N MET A 230 10.81 -14.01 8.15
CA MET A 230 11.92 -14.96 8.28
C MET A 230 11.48 -16.31 8.83
N ILE A 231 10.34 -16.39 9.52
CA ILE A 231 9.82 -17.64 10.12
C ILE A 231 8.78 -18.32 9.20
N LEU A 232 8.08 -17.52 8.39
CA LEU A 232 7.03 -18.00 7.50
C LEU A 232 7.57 -18.76 6.28
N PRO A 233 6.80 -19.68 5.68
CA PRO A 233 7.23 -20.42 4.50
C PRO A 233 7.23 -19.54 3.24
N GLU A 234 7.98 -19.95 2.21
CA GLU A 234 7.83 -19.34 0.87
C GLU A 234 6.54 -19.84 0.20
N SER A 235 6.09 -19.18 -0.87
CA SER A 235 4.89 -19.63 -1.57
C SER A 235 5.07 -21.01 -2.24
N PRO A 236 4.15 -21.96 -2.04
CA PRO A 236 4.19 -23.25 -2.74
C PRO A 236 3.97 -23.08 -4.26
N LYS A 237 3.13 -22.13 -4.70
CA LYS A 237 2.93 -21.85 -6.13
C LYS A 237 4.20 -21.35 -6.83
N PHE A 238 5.06 -20.61 -6.11
CA PHE A 238 6.34 -20.18 -6.64
C PHE A 238 7.22 -21.38 -7.02
N TYR A 239 7.36 -22.37 -6.14
CA TYR A 239 8.16 -23.57 -6.41
C TYR A 239 7.57 -24.45 -7.51
N LEU A 240 6.23 -24.62 -7.53
CA LEU A 240 5.54 -25.30 -8.63
C LEU A 240 5.82 -24.63 -9.98
N SER A 241 5.82 -23.30 -10.04
CA SER A 241 6.15 -22.56 -11.28
C SER A 241 7.59 -22.75 -11.77
N ARG A 242 8.47 -23.23 -10.89
CA ARG A 242 9.89 -23.50 -11.17
C ARG A 242 10.16 -24.98 -11.45
N GLY A 243 9.13 -25.84 -11.43
CA GLY A 243 9.27 -27.29 -11.53
C GLY A 243 9.94 -27.93 -10.32
N ARG A 244 9.97 -27.22 -9.18
CA ARG A 244 10.55 -27.71 -7.92
C ARG A 244 9.42 -28.28 -7.04
N GLU A 245 8.85 -29.39 -7.49
CA GLU A 245 7.66 -29.98 -6.86
C GLU A 245 7.91 -30.47 -5.43
N SER A 246 9.10 -31.00 -5.14
CA SER A 246 9.47 -31.48 -3.80
C SER A 246 9.43 -30.37 -2.74
N GLU A 247 9.99 -29.20 -3.05
CA GLU A 247 10.01 -28.03 -2.15
C GLU A 247 8.59 -27.46 -1.96
N ALA A 248 7.76 -27.48 -3.01
CA ALA A 248 6.35 -27.10 -2.90
C ALA A 248 5.59 -28.07 -1.98
N PHE A 249 5.84 -29.37 -2.12
CA PHE A 249 5.20 -30.41 -1.32
C PHE A 249 5.58 -30.31 0.16
N GLU A 250 6.86 -30.07 0.47
CA GLU A 250 7.34 -29.87 1.84
C GLU A 250 6.59 -28.72 2.54
N ILE A 251 6.34 -27.63 1.82
CA ILE A 251 5.59 -26.48 2.36
C ILE A 251 4.12 -26.82 2.56
N LEU A 252 3.49 -27.51 1.61
CA LEU A 252 2.09 -27.92 1.72
C LEU A 252 1.88 -28.93 2.85
N LEU A 253 2.82 -29.87 3.03
CA LEU A 253 2.82 -30.82 4.13
C LEU A 253 3.02 -30.10 5.48
N ARG A 254 3.96 -29.15 5.55
CA ARG A 254 4.13 -28.31 6.75
C ARG A 254 2.83 -27.59 7.11
N LEU A 255 2.18 -26.95 6.14
CA LEU A 255 0.90 -26.27 6.35
C LEU A 255 -0.19 -27.23 6.81
N TYR A 256 -0.26 -28.44 6.24
CA TYR A 256 -1.21 -29.47 6.64
C TYR A 256 -1.02 -29.90 8.10
N LEU A 257 0.22 -30.27 8.49
CA LEU A 257 0.52 -30.75 9.84
C LEU A 257 0.35 -29.65 10.91
N GLU A 258 0.71 -28.41 10.59
CA GLU A 258 0.50 -27.26 11.50
C GLU A 258 -0.99 -26.92 11.67
N ASN A 259 -1.83 -27.17 10.66
CA ASN A 259 -3.28 -26.98 10.75
C ASN A 259 -4.01 -28.17 11.39
N HIS A 260 -3.42 -29.37 11.34
CA HIS A 260 -3.98 -30.61 11.87
C HIS A 260 -3.01 -31.28 12.86
N PRO A 261 -2.98 -30.86 14.15
CA PRO A 261 -1.99 -31.31 15.12
C PRO A 261 -1.98 -32.82 15.41
N HIS A 262 -3.06 -33.53 15.07
CA HIS A 262 -3.20 -34.97 15.28
C HIS A 262 -2.95 -35.79 14.01
N ALA A 263 -2.71 -35.15 12.86
CA ALA A 263 -2.46 -35.84 11.60
C ALA A 263 -0.98 -36.26 11.49
N ALA A 264 -0.75 -37.44 10.94
CA ALA A 264 0.56 -37.94 10.56
C ALA A 264 0.90 -37.54 9.11
N VAL A 265 2.17 -37.69 8.73
CA VAL A 265 2.62 -37.43 7.35
C VAL A 265 1.86 -38.29 6.34
N ASP A 266 1.55 -39.53 6.70
CA ASP A 266 0.86 -40.50 5.83
C ASP A 266 -0.62 -40.15 5.58
N ASP A 267 -1.22 -39.30 6.43
CA ASP A 267 -2.60 -38.83 6.27
C ASP A 267 -2.73 -37.81 5.13
N PHE A 268 -1.62 -37.20 4.70
CA PHE A 268 -1.61 -36.28 3.57
C PHE A 268 -1.63 -37.04 2.24
N ALA A 269 -2.85 -37.33 1.75
CA ALA A 269 -3.10 -38.15 0.56
C ALA A 269 -2.63 -37.56 -0.79
N VAL A 270 -2.19 -36.30 -0.81
CA VAL A 270 -1.72 -35.63 -2.03
C VAL A 270 -0.34 -36.15 -2.36
N LYS A 271 -0.12 -36.63 -3.59
CA LYS A 271 1.22 -37.04 -4.07
C LYS A 271 1.64 -36.32 -5.34
N HIS A 272 0.68 -35.90 -6.17
CA HIS A 272 0.90 -35.15 -7.40
C HIS A 272 -0.09 -34.01 -7.54
N ILE A 273 0.41 -32.84 -7.92
CA ILE A 273 -0.37 -31.63 -8.17
C ILE A 273 -0.42 -31.40 -9.68
N ALA A 274 -1.61 -31.21 -10.23
CA ALA A 274 -1.77 -30.90 -11.64
C ALA A 274 -1.12 -29.52 -11.95
N PRO A 275 -0.27 -29.41 -12.98
CA PRO A 275 0.27 -28.13 -13.39
C PRO A 275 -0.87 -27.18 -13.83
N GLU A 276 -0.82 -25.93 -13.41
CA GLU A 276 -1.79 -24.91 -13.84
C GLU A 276 -1.63 -24.65 -15.36
N ALA A 277 -2.74 -24.37 -16.04
CA ALA A 277 -2.74 -24.07 -17.47
C ALA A 277 -1.81 -22.87 -17.79
N GLY A 278 -0.82 -23.08 -18.66
CA GLY A 278 0.19 -22.07 -19.05
C GLY A 278 1.52 -22.15 -18.30
N GLN A 279 1.67 -23.07 -17.33
CA GLN A 279 2.90 -23.21 -16.53
C GLN A 279 4.04 -23.94 -17.29
N LYS A 280 3.70 -24.78 -18.28
CA LYS A 280 4.65 -25.55 -19.10
C LYS A 280 5.58 -24.69 -19.98
N ASP A 281 5.21 -23.47 -20.33
CA ASP A 281 6.01 -22.60 -21.21
C ASP A 281 7.07 -21.77 -20.48
N ARG A 282 6.98 -21.60 -19.15
CA ARG A 282 7.92 -20.79 -18.37
C ARG A 282 9.20 -21.55 -17.98
N SER A 283 9.12 -22.87 -17.77
CA SER A 283 10.25 -23.69 -17.30
C SER A 283 11.32 -23.95 -18.39
N THR A 284 10.91 -24.01 -19.66
CA THR A 284 11.79 -24.15 -20.83
C THR A 284 12.49 -22.85 -21.23
N SER A 285 11.92 -21.69 -20.92
CA SER A 285 12.49 -20.37 -21.24
C SER A 285 13.66 -19.96 -20.33
N LEU A 286 13.73 -20.52 -19.11
CA LEU A 286 14.69 -20.03 -18.11
C LEU A 286 16.12 -20.59 -18.21
N LYS A 287 16.40 -21.49 -19.16
CA LYS A 287 17.71 -22.14 -19.31
C LYS A 287 18.67 -21.47 -20.32
N ARG A 288 18.41 -20.26 -20.84
CA ARG A 288 19.38 -19.60 -21.76
C ARG A 288 19.47 -18.06 -21.62
N THR A 289 20.48 -17.62 -20.88
CA THR A 289 21.35 -16.44 -21.14
C THR A 289 20.71 -15.08 -21.55
N GLY A 290 20.74 -14.12 -20.62
CA GLY A 290 21.80 -13.10 -20.62
C GLY A 290 21.62 -11.76 -21.36
N SER A 291 20.43 -11.31 -21.75
CA SER A 291 20.31 -9.95 -22.32
C SER A 291 19.04 -9.24 -21.86
N CYS A 292 19.21 -8.04 -21.29
CA CYS A 292 18.13 -7.12 -20.91
C CYS A 292 17.14 -6.91 -22.05
N TRP A 293 17.63 -6.94 -23.30
CA TRP A 293 16.81 -6.88 -24.51
C TRP A 293 15.83 -8.05 -24.67
N LYS A 294 16.25 -9.29 -24.35
CA LYS A 294 15.35 -10.46 -24.39
C LYS A 294 14.30 -10.41 -23.28
N VAL A 295 14.63 -9.85 -22.13
CA VAL A 295 13.66 -9.60 -21.05
C VAL A 295 12.65 -8.55 -21.49
N ALA A 296 13.10 -7.43 -22.07
CA ALA A 296 12.23 -6.39 -22.62
C ALA A 296 11.30 -6.93 -23.73
N CYS A 297 11.82 -7.72 -24.68
CA CYS A 297 11.00 -8.38 -25.69
C CYS A 297 10.03 -9.41 -25.10
N SER A 298 10.42 -10.14 -24.05
CA SER A 298 9.51 -11.06 -23.35
C SER A 298 8.39 -10.31 -22.62
N VAL A 299 8.69 -9.19 -21.98
CA VAL A 299 7.68 -8.31 -21.35
C VAL A 299 6.76 -7.76 -22.42
N TRP A 300 7.31 -7.24 -23.52
CA TRP A 300 6.54 -6.73 -24.66
C TRP A 300 5.58 -7.79 -25.22
N ASN A 301 6.05 -9.00 -25.48
CA ASN A 301 5.22 -10.09 -25.99
C ASN A 301 4.11 -10.52 -25.01
N GLN A 302 4.29 -10.32 -23.70
CA GLN A 302 3.27 -10.58 -22.67
C GLN A 302 2.29 -9.41 -22.49
N THR A 303 2.73 -8.19 -22.81
CA THR A 303 1.92 -6.97 -22.71
C THR A 303 1.04 -6.76 -23.93
N VAL A 304 1.52 -7.13 -25.13
CA VAL A 304 0.76 -6.99 -26.40
C VAL A 304 -0.67 -7.59 -26.34
N PRO A 305 -0.91 -8.77 -25.73
CA PRO A 305 -2.25 -9.34 -25.64
C PRO A 305 -3.24 -8.52 -24.79
N LEU A 306 -2.79 -7.62 -23.91
CA LEU A 306 -3.67 -6.64 -23.23
C LEU A 306 -4.27 -5.62 -24.19
N PHE A 307 -3.54 -5.30 -25.26
CA PHE A 307 -3.94 -4.34 -26.28
C PHE A 307 -4.71 -4.99 -27.44
N GLN A 308 -5.07 -6.27 -27.33
CA GLN A 308 -5.99 -6.90 -28.27
C GLN A 308 -7.41 -6.34 -28.13
N LYS A 309 -8.12 -6.28 -29.26
CA LYS A 309 -9.41 -5.58 -29.45
C LYS A 309 -10.46 -5.86 -28.37
N GLN A 310 -10.46 -7.05 -27.76
CA GLN A 310 -11.43 -7.44 -26.73
C GLN A 310 -11.07 -6.96 -25.31
N ASN A 311 -9.78 -6.79 -24.99
CA ASN A 311 -9.29 -6.53 -23.63
C ASN A 311 -8.85 -5.08 -23.41
N VAL A 312 -8.53 -4.36 -24.49
CA VAL A 312 -7.95 -3.02 -24.41
C VAL A 312 -8.89 -2.00 -23.75
N ILE A 313 -10.19 -2.06 -24.03
CA ILE A 313 -11.18 -1.14 -23.45
C ILE A 313 -11.25 -1.33 -21.93
N ASN A 314 -11.38 -2.58 -21.48
CA ASN A 314 -11.41 -2.91 -20.05
C ASN A 314 -10.11 -2.47 -19.36
N PHE A 315 -8.98 -2.63 -20.04
CA PHE A 315 -7.68 -2.26 -19.49
C PHE A 315 -7.53 -0.74 -19.34
N VAL A 316 -7.94 0.02 -20.36
CA VAL A 316 -7.94 1.48 -20.32
C VAL A 316 -8.88 1.98 -19.22
N ILE A 317 -10.08 1.39 -19.09
CA ILE A 317 -11.00 1.72 -17.98
C ILE A 317 -10.34 1.45 -16.63
N CYS A 318 -9.75 0.26 -16.42
CA CYS A 318 -9.03 -0.05 -15.18
C CYS A 318 -7.91 0.96 -14.89
N CYS A 319 -7.14 1.38 -15.90
CA CYS A 319 -6.08 2.36 -15.74
C CYS A 319 -6.60 3.75 -15.36
N VAL A 320 -7.65 4.24 -16.04
CA VAL A 320 -8.26 5.55 -15.75
C VAL A 320 -8.88 5.57 -14.37
N VAL A 321 -9.63 4.53 -14.00
CA VAL A 321 -10.23 4.42 -12.67
C VAL A 321 -9.14 4.33 -11.60
N GLN A 322 -8.07 3.54 -11.82
CA GLN A 322 -6.97 3.47 -10.86
C GLN A 322 -6.27 4.81 -10.69
N PHE A 323 -6.03 5.55 -11.78
CA PHE A 323 -5.47 6.89 -11.74
C PHE A 323 -6.35 7.84 -10.91
N GLY A 324 -7.66 7.91 -11.20
CA GLY A 324 -8.60 8.77 -10.46
C GLY A 324 -8.69 8.43 -8.97
N LEU A 325 -8.70 7.13 -8.64
CA LEU A 325 -8.69 6.66 -7.24
C LEU A 325 -7.48 7.19 -6.46
N PHE A 326 -6.29 7.07 -7.03
CA PHE A 326 -5.05 7.51 -6.39
C PHE A 326 -4.89 9.04 -6.37
N VAL A 327 -5.41 9.76 -7.36
CA VAL A 327 -5.47 11.23 -7.34
C VAL A 327 -6.21 11.71 -6.09
N VAL A 328 -7.35 11.10 -5.78
CA VAL A 328 -8.14 11.45 -4.59
C VAL A 328 -7.51 10.90 -3.31
N SER A 329 -7.33 9.58 -3.22
CA SER A 329 -6.99 8.94 -1.94
C SER A 329 -5.58 9.27 -1.45
N ALA A 330 -4.60 9.28 -2.36
CA ALA A 330 -3.19 9.47 -2.03
C ALA A 330 -2.71 10.88 -2.44
N GLY A 331 -3.12 11.38 -3.61
CA GLY A 331 -2.76 12.71 -4.08
C GLY A 331 -3.27 13.81 -3.15
N MET A 332 -4.59 13.91 -2.97
CA MET A 332 -5.20 14.85 -2.01
C MET A 332 -5.02 14.40 -0.55
N GLY A 333 -4.99 13.09 -0.28
CA GLY A 333 -4.80 12.55 1.08
C GLY A 333 -3.46 12.95 1.73
N LEU A 334 -2.38 13.14 0.96
CA LEU A 334 -1.10 13.61 1.47
C LEU A 334 -1.15 15.05 2.00
N TRP A 335 -2.10 15.86 1.54
CA TRP A 335 -2.32 17.23 2.00
C TRP A 335 -3.31 17.33 3.15
N PHE A 336 -3.90 16.20 3.58
CA PHE A 336 -4.90 16.18 4.64
C PHE A 336 -4.42 16.87 5.93
N PRO A 337 -3.24 16.54 6.51
CA PRO A 337 -2.81 17.19 7.75
C PRO A 337 -2.63 18.71 7.60
N ASP A 338 -2.10 19.17 6.47
CA ASP A 338 -1.87 20.60 6.20
C ASP A 338 -3.20 21.36 6.05
N ILE A 339 -4.14 20.82 5.27
CA ILE A 339 -5.48 21.39 5.08
C ILE A 339 -6.21 21.50 6.43
N ILE A 340 -6.19 20.44 7.23
CA ILE A 340 -6.83 20.45 8.56
C ILE A 340 -6.11 21.41 9.51
N ASN A 341 -4.78 21.53 9.45
CA ASN A 341 -4.04 22.46 10.30
C ASN A 341 -4.43 23.91 9.99
N ARG A 342 -4.55 24.26 8.71
CA ARG A 342 -5.03 25.58 8.27
C ARG A 342 -6.49 25.82 8.70
N LEU A 343 -7.38 24.82 8.56
CA LEU A 343 -8.77 24.91 9.01
C LEU A 343 -8.94 25.09 10.52
N THR A 344 -8.02 24.55 11.31
CA THR A 344 -8.13 24.53 12.77
C THR A 344 -7.39 25.68 13.42
N THR A 345 -6.51 26.39 12.71
CA THR A 345 -5.78 27.56 13.22
C THR A 345 -6.57 28.86 13.07
N THR A 346 -7.55 28.92 12.16
CA THR A 346 -8.46 30.06 12.01
C THR A 346 -9.45 30.15 13.18
N ASN A 347 -9.51 31.31 13.85
CA ASN A 347 -10.40 31.57 14.98
C ASN A 347 -11.87 31.87 14.60
N VAL A 348 -12.25 31.68 13.33
CA VAL A 348 -13.58 32.00 12.81
C VAL A 348 -14.45 30.74 12.83
N SER A 349 -15.60 30.82 13.51
CA SER A 349 -16.65 29.80 13.45
C SER A 349 -17.45 29.93 12.15
N ASP A 350 -17.81 28.80 11.53
CA ASP A 350 -18.64 28.71 10.30
C ASP A 350 -17.96 29.15 8.99
N ILE A 351 -16.72 28.69 8.76
CA ILE A 351 -16.01 28.90 7.49
C ILE A 351 -15.93 27.62 6.65
N SER A 352 -16.00 27.78 5.33
CA SER A 352 -15.78 26.68 4.39
C SER A 352 -14.28 26.29 4.30
N VAL A 353 -13.96 25.14 3.66
CA VAL A 353 -12.54 24.73 3.49
C VAL A 353 -11.73 25.78 2.76
N CYS A 354 -12.26 26.24 1.63
CA CYS A 354 -11.55 27.15 0.74
C CYS A 354 -11.40 28.55 1.35
N GLU A 355 -12.43 29.02 2.07
CA GLU A 355 -12.37 30.29 2.78
C GLU A 355 -11.30 30.26 3.89
N ALA A 356 -11.18 29.16 4.63
CA ALA A 356 -10.11 29.02 5.63
C ALA A 356 -8.70 29.01 5.01
N LEU A 357 -8.55 28.39 3.84
CA LEU A 357 -7.29 28.36 3.09
C LEU A 357 -6.92 29.74 2.54
N GLU A 358 -7.89 30.49 2.01
CA GLU A 358 -7.68 31.87 1.53
C GLU A 358 -7.27 32.81 2.66
N VAL A 359 -7.95 32.72 3.82
CA VAL A 359 -7.61 33.50 5.03
C VAL A 359 -6.20 33.17 5.53
N SER A 360 -5.80 31.90 5.47
CA SER A 360 -4.47 31.45 5.89
C SER A 360 -3.38 31.91 4.91
N ALA A 361 -3.67 31.99 3.62
CA ALA A 361 -2.72 32.43 2.59
C ALA A 361 -2.54 33.96 2.57
N ASN A 362 -3.59 34.72 2.90
CA ASN A 362 -3.59 36.18 2.91
C ASN A 362 -4.01 36.73 4.29
N PRO A 363 -3.15 36.64 5.32
CA PRO A 363 -3.47 37.14 6.67
C PRO A 363 -3.77 38.65 6.73
N GLY A 364 -3.35 39.41 5.70
CA GLY A 364 -3.64 40.84 5.57
C GLY A 364 -5.13 41.20 5.39
N TYR A 365 -6.02 40.22 5.20
CA TYR A 365 -7.46 40.47 5.05
C TYR A 365 -8.19 40.72 6.39
N ILE A 366 -7.57 40.45 7.56
CA ILE A 366 -8.24 40.56 8.87
C ILE A 366 -7.67 41.69 9.76
N LEU A 367 -6.52 42.27 9.44
CA LEU A 367 -5.88 43.25 10.33
C LEU A 367 -5.46 44.54 9.59
N ASN A 368 -6.23 45.61 9.81
CA ASN A 368 -5.72 46.99 9.82
C ASN A 368 -4.81 47.19 11.05
N ALA A 369 -3.75 46.39 11.19
CA ALA A 369 -2.78 46.55 12.25
C ALA A 369 -1.37 46.51 11.66
N GLU A 370 -0.70 47.66 11.75
CA GLU A 370 0.75 47.78 11.65
C GLU A 370 1.39 46.90 12.72
N THR A 371 1.65 45.64 12.39
CA THR A 371 2.55 44.78 13.13
C THR A 371 3.42 44.10 12.11
N ILE A 372 4.69 44.51 12.07
CA ILE A 372 5.76 43.76 11.41
C ILE A 372 5.75 42.38 12.09
N ILE A 373 5.16 41.40 11.43
CA ILE A 373 5.25 40.01 11.84
C ILE A 373 6.70 39.62 11.55
N ASP A 374 7.50 39.47 12.59
CA ASP A 374 8.74 38.72 12.48
C ASP A 374 8.35 37.37 11.90
N GLU A 375 8.84 37.05 10.69
CA GLU A 375 8.41 35.92 9.86
C GLU A 375 8.97 34.61 10.47
N ALA A 376 8.61 34.35 11.72
CA ALA A 376 9.01 33.17 12.47
C ALA A 376 8.26 31.97 11.86
N CYS A 377 9.02 31.08 11.23
CA CYS A 377 8.50 29.84 10.68
C CYS A 377 7.71 29.07 11.76
N ASN A 378 6.47 28.69 11.45
CA ASN A 378 5.57 27.98 12.37
C ASN A 378 5.49 26.49 12.01
N ASP A 379 6.15 25.64 12.82
CA ASP A 379 6.11 24.18 12.72
C ASP A 379 5.13 23.52 13.71
N ASN A 380 4.30 24.32 14.40
CA ASN A 380 3.32 23.80 15.35
C ASN A 380 2.12 23.17 14.62
N ILE A 381 1.77 21.95 15.02
CA ILE A 381 0.63 21.20 14.49
C ILE A 381 -0.47 21.17 15.54
N ASN A 382 -1.66 21.67 15.19
CA ASN A 382 -2.80 21.69 16.09
C ASN A 382 -3.22 20.27 16.49
N GLU A 383 -3.48 20.02 17.77
CA GLU A 383 -3.92 18.73 18.30
C GLU A 383 -5.15 18.16 17.58
N ARG A 384 -6.03 19.04 17.08
CA ARG A 384 -7.21 18.68 16.29
C ARG A 384 -6.86 17.93 15.01
N VAL A 385 -5.71 18.23 14.38
CA VAL A 385 -5.23 17.54 13.18
C VAL A 385 -5.08 16.05 13.44
N PHE A 386 -4.50 15.68 14.59
CA PHE A 386 -4.33 14.29 14.96
C PHE A 386 -5.67 13.61 15.27
N ILE A 387 -6.60 14.28 15.95
CA ILE A 387 -7.94 13.76 16.24
C ILE A 387 -8.70 13.44 14.94
N TYR A 388 -8.65 14.34 13.96
CA TYR A 388 -9.31 14.13 12.68
C TYR A 388 -8.60 13.06 11.83
N ALA A 389 -7.27 12.97 11.89
CA ALA A 389 -6.52 11.89 11.23
C ALA A 389 -6.81 10.51 11.85
N ILE A 390 -6.97 10.41 13.17
CA ILE A 390 -7.42 9.18 13.85
C ILE A 390 -8.83 8.81 13.38
N SER A 391 -9.73 9.79 13.32
CA SER A 391 -11.10 9.59 12.86
C SER A 391 -11.14 9.11 11.40
N LEU A 392 -10.29 9.65 10.53
CA LEU A 392 -10.09 9.18 9.16
C LEU A 392 -9.65 7.70 9.13
N GLY A 393 -8.69 7.30 9.96
CA GLY A 393 -8.23 5.92 10.04
C GLY A 393 -9.27 4.94 10.57
N ILE A 394 -10.05 5.33 11.58
CA ILE A 394 -11.18 4.54 12.09
C ILE A 394 -12.22 4.36 10.99
N LEU A 395 -12.57 5.44 10.28
CA LEU A 395 -13.53 5.39 9.18
C LEU A 395 -13.04 4.48 8.05
N TYR A 396 -11.76 4.55 7.67
CA TYR A 396 -11.15 3.60 6.73
C TYR A 396 -11.34 2.15 7.18
N THR A 397 -11.06 1.85 8.44
CA THR A 397 -11.16 0.49 9.00
C THR A 397 -12.60 -0.02 8.93
N VAL A 398 -13.56 0.80 9.37
CA VAL A 398 -14.99 0.46 9.37
C VAL A 398 -15.49 0.25 7.93
N VAL A 399 -15.16 1.14 7.01
CA VAL A 399 -15.60 1.02 5.61
C VAL A 399 -14.96 -0.19 4.94
N TYR A 400 -13.67 -0.49 5.15
CA TYR A 400 -13.05 -1.72 4.61
C TYR A 400 -13.76 -2.99 5.11
N LEU A 401 -14.10 -3.07 6.40
CA LEU A 401 -14.83 -4.20 6.97
C LEU A 401 -16.23 -4.31 6.37
N ALA A 402 -16.97 -3.21 6.30
CA ALA A 402 -18.32 -3.18 5.71
C ALA A 402 -18.29 -3.60 4.24
N MET A 403 -17.35 -3.07 3.47
CA MET A 403 -17.16 -3.39 2.05
C MET A 403 -16.75 -4.84 1.83
N SER A 404 -15.92 -5.41 2.71
CA SER A 404 -15.53 -6.83 2.65
C SER A 404 -16.74 -7.76 2.84
N VAL A 405 -17.65 -7.41 3.75
CA VAL A 405 -18.90 -8.16 3.97
C VAL A 405 -19.85 -8.01 2.78
N LEU A 406 -19.99 -6.77 2.26
CA LEU A 406 -20.92 -6.42 1.20
C LEU A 406 -20.48 -6.94 -0.18
N MET A 407 -19.18 -7.19 -0.38
CA MET A 407 -18.62 -7.76 -1.60
C MET A 407 -19.27 -9.10 -1.98
N ARG A 408 -19.69 -9.90 -1.00
CA ARG A 408 -20.39 -11.18 -1.24
C ARG A 408 -21.80 -10.99 -1.82
N LYS A 409 -22.44 -9.84 -1.60
CA LYS A 409 -23.83 -9.56 -2.00
C LYS A 409 -23.93 -8.74 -3.28
N LEU A 410 -23.18 -7.64 -3.38
CA LEU A 410 -23.34 -6.66 -4.47
C LEU A 410 -22.41 -6.91 -5.67
N GLY A 411 -21.45 -7.82 -5.55
CA GLY A 411 -20.40 -8.01 -6.56
C GLY A 411 -19.38 -6.88 -6.55
N ARG A 412 -18.20 -7.14 -7.16
CA ARG A 412 -17.03 -6.25 -7.05
C ARG A 412 -17.22 -4.92 -7.80
N LYS A 413 -17.77 -4.98 -9.01
CA LYS A 413 -17.97 -3.84 -9.91
C LYS A 413 -18.94 -2.80 -9.33
N CYS A 414 -20.12 -3.24 -8.91
CA CYS A 414 -21.15 -2.35 -8.36
C CYS A 414 -20.64 -1.66 -7.09
N LEU A 415 -19.84 -2.36 -6.29
CA LEU A 415 -19.26 -1.82 -5.06
C LEU A 415 -18.23 -0.72 -5.33
N VAL A 416 -17.34 -0.89 -6.32
CA VAL A 416 -16.38 0.15 -6.74
C VAL A 416 -17.12 1.37 -7.29
N ALA A 417 -18.12 1.17 -8.15
CA ALA A 417 -18.91 2.27 -8.71
C ALA A 417 -19.69 3.03 -7.62
N PHE A 418 -20.31 2.33 -6.67
CA PHE A 418 -21.02 2.92 -5.54
C PHE A 418 -20.08 3.79 -4.68
N ASN A 419 -18.91 3.27 -4.33
CA ASN A 419 -17.94 3.99 -3.51
C ASN A 419 -17.41 5.24 -4.23
N LEU A 420 -17.07 5.14 -5.52
CA LEU A 420 -16.60 6.28 -6.31
C LEU A 420 -17.67 7.36 -6.45
N PHE A 421 -18.93 6.96 -6.64
CA PHE A 421 -20.05 7.91 -6.67
C PHE A 421 -20.20 8.62 -5.33
N PHE A 422 -20.21 7.88 -4.22
CA PHE A 422 -20.34 8.47 -2.88
C PHE A 422 -19.16 9.39 -2.54
N SER A 423 -17.93 8.99 -2.90
CA SER A 423 -16.72 9.83 -2.82
C SER A 423 -16.95 11.14 -3.59
N GLY A 424 -17.24 11.09 -4.88
CA GLY A 424 -17.46 12.30 -5.69
C GLY A 424 -18.59 13.20 -5.17
N CYS A 425 -19.72 12.62 -4.74
CA CYS A 425 -20.80 13.40 -4.12
C CYS A 425 -20.34 14.11 -2.84
N SER A 426 -19.61 13.43 -1.95
CA SER A 426 -19.06 14.08 -0.75
C SER A 426 -18.10 15.22 -1.08
N GLY A 427 -17.27 15.05 -2.11
CA GLY A 427 -16.36 16.07 -2.65
C GLY A 427 -17.06 17.34 -3.15
N ILE A 428 -18.23 17.20 -3.77
CA ILE A 428 -19.05 18.33 -4.24
C ILE A 428 -19.80 18.99 -3.09
N VAL A 429 -20.44 18.19 -2.22
CA VAL A 429 -21.28 18.70 -1.13
C VAL A 429 -20.45 19.50 -0.12
N LEU A 430 -19.19 19.12 0.14
CA LEU A 430 -18.35 19.81 1.11
C LEU A 430 -18.09 21.28 0.77
N GLN A 431 -18.24 21.68 -0.51
CA GLN A 431 -18.09 23.07 -0.95
C GLN A 431 -19.27 23.97 -0.56
N PHE A 432 -20.43 23.39 -0.25
CA PHE A 432 -21.64 24.12 0.09
C PHE A 432 -21.93 24.15 1.60
N VAL A 433 -21.05 23.55 2.40
CA VAL A 433 -21.23 23.40 3.84
C VAL A 433 -20.26 24.31 4.58
N ALA A 434 -20.80 25.21 5.40
CA ALA A 434 -20.03 26.11 6.25
C ALA A 434 -19.70 25.51 7.63
N ASN A 435 -20.40 24.44 8.05
CA ASN A 435 -20.14 23.82 9.35
C ASN A 435 -18.83 23.00 9.31
N PRO A 436 -17.80 23.35 10.10
CA PRO A 436 -16.48 22.74 10.00
C PRO A 436 -16.49 21.23 10.30
N TYR A 437 -17.33 20.77 11.23
CA TYR A 437 -17.42 19.34 11.56
C TYR A 437 -18.00 18.51 10.41
N ILE A 438 -19.06 19.01 9.77
CA ILE A 438 -19.69 18.33 8.63
C ILE A 438 -18.73 18.35 7.43
N THR A 439 -18.07 19.48 7.18
CA THR A 439 -17.09 19.63 6.12
C THR A 439 -15.92 18.64 6.27
N ILE A 440 -15.39 18.48 7.47
CA ILE A 440 -14.34 17.49 7.76
C ILE A 440 -14.86 16.07 7.57
N ALA A 441 -16.08 15.75 8.02
CA ALA A 441 -16.68 14.44 7.82
C ALA A 441 -16.88 14.09 6.33
N LEU A 442 -17.29 15.07 5.51
CA LEU A 442 -17.41 14.93 4.07
C LEU A 442 -16.03 14.78 3.40
N PHE A 443 -15.03 15.54 3.85
CA PHE A 443 -13.66 15.40 3.34
C PHE A 443 -13.06 14.03 3.67
N CYS A 444 -13.24 13.54 4.91
CA CYS A 444 -12.85 12.18 5.28
C CYS A 444 -13.58 11.13 4.44
N SER A 445 -14.88 11.30 4.20
CA SER A 445 -15.66 10.42 3.34
C SER A 445 -15.14 10.43 1.90
N PHE A 446 -14.79 11.60 1.37
CA PHE A 446 -14.24 11.77 0.03
C PHE A 446 -13.00 10.91 -0.17
N LEU A 447 -12.08 10.94 0.80
CA LEU A 447 -10.84 10.17 0.78
C LEU A 447 -11.08 8.67 1.02
N VAL A 448 -11.87 8.30 2.02
CA VAL A 448 -12.05 6.88 2.44
C VAL A 448 -12.72 6.04 1.36
N PHE A 449 -13.79 6.55 0.75
CA PHE A 449 -14.51 5.79 -0.28
C PHE A 449 -13.68 5.62 -1.55
N ALA A 450 -12.86 6.60 -1.92
CA ALA A 450 -11.87 6.44 -2.98
C ALA A 450 -10.79 5.42 -2.57
N GLY A 451 -10.15 5.57 -1.41
CA GLY A 451 -9.05 4.70 -1.01
C GLY A 451 -9.45 3.23 -0.87
N THR A 452 -10.61 2.95 -0.29
CA THR A 452 -11.12 1.57 -0.12
C THR A 452 -11.37 0.87 -1.45
N SER A 453 -11.73 1.62 -2.49
CA SER A 453 -11.99 1.10 -3.83
C SER A 453 -10.73 0.61 -4.55
N ILE A 454 -9.53 1.05 -4.14
CA ILE A 454 -8.25 0.60 -4.73
C ILE A 454 -8.06 -0.91 -4.60
N SER A 455 -8.21 -1.46 -3.40
CA SER A 455 -8.03 -2.90 -3.15
C SER A 455 -9.10 -3.73 -3.89
N ILE A 456 -10.31 -3.20 -3.97
CA ILE A 456 -11.45 -3.87 -4.58
C ILE A 456 -11.29 -3.91 -6.11
N LEU A 457 -10.85 -2.80 -6.72
CA LEU A 457 -10.58 -2.72 -8.16
C LEU A 457 -9.41 -3.63 -8.57
N ASN A 458 -8.35 -3.70 -7.76
CA ASN A 458 -7.27 -4.68 -7.98
C ASN A 458 -7.81 -6.10 -8.00
N GLY A 459 -8.71 -6.44 -7.07
CA GLY A 459 -9.41 -7.71 -7.04
C GLY A 459 -10.34 -7.95 -8.23
N ALA A 460 -11.04 -6.92 -8.71
CA ALA A 460 -11.92 -6.99 -9.88
C ALA A 460 -11.12 -7.19 -11.18
N THR A 461 -9.98 -6.51 -11.30
CA THR A 461 -9.05 -6.65 -12.44
C THR A 461 -8.59 -8.09 -12.58
N VAL A 462 -8.32 -8.78 -11.46
CA VAL A 462 -7.97 -10.22 -11.48
C VAL A 462 -9.07 -11.07 -12.11
N SER A 463 -10.35 -10.78 -11.85
CA SER A 463 -11.47 -11.55 -12.44
C SER A 463 -11.76 -11.21 -13.90
N ILE A 464 -11.52 -9.97 -14.32
CA ILE A 464 -11.85 -9.50 -15.69
C ILE A 464 -10.86 -10.06 -16.72
N PHE A 465 -9.58 -10.14 -16.37
CA PHE A 465 -8.54 -10.52 -17.32
C PHE A 465 -8.23 -12.02 -17.29
N PRO A 466 -7.96 -12.62 -18.46
CA PRO A 466 -7.59 -14.02 -18.55
C PRO A 466 -6.25 -14.29 -17.84
N THR A 467 -6.07 -15.52 -17.37
CA THR A 467 -4.97 -15.92 -16.48
C THR A 467 -3.58 -15.59 -17.01
N ASN A 468 -3.40 -15.61 -18.34
CA ASN A 468 -2.14 -15.32 -19.02
C ASN A 468 -1.71 -13.84 -18.95
N VAL A 469 -2.64 -12.89 -18.81
CA VAL A 469 -2.35 -11.44 -18.77
C VAL A 469 -2.78 -10.76 -17.47
N ARG A 470 -3.48 -11.48 -16.60
CA ARG A 470 -4.03 -11.01 -15.32
C ARG A 470 -3.03 -10.24 -14.45
N ALA A 471 -1.86 -10.82 -14.22
CA ALA A 471 -0.85 -10.21 -13.36
C ALA A 471 -0.32 -8.89 -13.95
N MET A 472 -0.14 -8.87 -15.28
CA MET A 472 0.32 -7.68 -16.01
C MET A 472 -0.74 -6.57 -15.99
N ALA A 473 -2.02 -6.92 -16.17
CA ALA A 473 -3.13 -5.96 -16.10
C ALA A 473 -3.15 -5.22 -14.75
N VAL A 474 -3.08 -5.96 -13.64
CA VAL A 474 -3.06 -5.40 -12.28
C VAL A 474 -1.82 -4.53 -12.05
N CYS A 475 -0.65 -4.98 -12.50
CA CYS A 475 0.60 -4.23 -12.31
C CYS A 475 0.56 -2.89 -13.05
N LEU A 476 0.22 -2.90 -14.34
CA LEU A 476 0.18 -1.69 -15.15
C LEU A 476 -0.94 -0.73 -14.71
N SER A 477 -2.12 -1.24 -14.35
CA SER A 477 -3.18 -0.37 -13.82
C SER A 477 -2.74 0.28 -12.50
N LEU A 478 -2.10 -0.47 -11.60
CA LEU A 478 -1.58 0.06 -10.34
C LEU A 478 -0.47 1.10 -10.57
N MET A 479 0.39 0.92 -11.58
CA MET A 479 1.38 1.92 -11.98
C MET A 479 0.72 3.22 -12.45
N MET A 480 -0.35 3.13 -13.24
CA MET A 480 -1.16 4.30 -13.61
C MET A 480 -1.80 4.95 -12.38
N GLY A 481 -2.23 4.15 -11.40
CA GLY A 481 -2.64 4.66 -10.09
C GLY A 481 -1.56 5.49 -9.41
N ARG A 482 -0.34 4.97 -9.30
CA ARG A 482 0.77 5.69 -8.66
C ARG A 482 1.18 6.96 -9.40
N LEU A 483 1.04 6.99 -10.73
CA LEU A 483 1.17 8.25 -11.48
C LEU A 483 0.09 9.25 -11.08
N GLY A 484 -1.13 8.78 -10.82
CA GLY A 484 -2.23 9.58 -10.28
C GLY A 484 -1.92 10.20 -8.92
N SER A 485 -1.23 9.51 -8.00
CA SER A 485 -0.87 10.13 -6.71
C SER A 485 0.17 11.23 -6.86
N VAL A 486 1.19 11.03 -7.71
CA VAL A 486 2.18 12.07 -8.02
C VAL A 486 1.51 13.26 -8.70
N PHE A 487 0.69 13.01 -9.72
CA PHE A 487 -0.04 14.06 -10.42
C PHE A 487 -0.96 14.83 -9.46
N GLY A 488 -1.77 14.11 -8.68
CA GLY A 488 -2.70 14.69 -7.72
C GLY A 488 -2.00 15.51 -6.64
N SER A 489 -0.92 15.01 -6.04
CA SER A 489 -0.21 15.73 -4.96
C SER A 489 0.44 17.02 -5.45
N ASN A 490 1.03 17.01 -6.65
CA ASN A 490 1.62 18.20 -7.26
C ASN A 490 0.53 19.18 -7.72
N LEU A 491 -0.58 18.69 -8.27
CA LEU A 491 -1.68 19.54 -8.70
C LEU A 491 -2.34 20.27 -7.52
N VAL A 492 -2.53 19.57 -6.39
CA VAL A 492 -2.98 20.20 -5.14
C VAL A 492 -1.98 21.26 -4.68
N GLY A 493 -0.68 20.95 -4.67
CA GLY A 493 0.34 21.93 -4.26
C GLY A 493 0.44 23.18 -5.13
N LEU A 494 0.00 23.13 -6.39
CA LEU A 494 0.01 24.26 -7.32
C LEU A 494 -1.28 25.07 -7.30
N ILE A 495 -2.44 24.41 -7.32
CA ILE A 495 -3.73 25.07 -7.58
C ILE A 495 -4.54 25.29 -6.30
N LEU A 496 -4.27 24.58 -5.21
CA LEU A 496 -5.09 24.68 -4.00
C LEU A 496 -5.11 26.09 -3.41
N GLU A 497 -4.00 26.83 -3.49
CA GLU A 497 -3.89 28.20 -2.97
C GLU A 497 -4.47 29.25 -3.92
N GLU A 498 -4.40 29.03 -5.24
CA GLU A 498 -4.95 29.96 -6.23
C GLU A 498 -6.45 29.77 -6.46
N ASN A 499 -6.92 28.53 -6.48
CA ASN A 499 -8.31 28.17 -6.79
C ASN A 499 -8.72 26.86 -6.11
N CYS A 500 -8.97 26.94 -4.80
CA CYS A 500 -9.36 25.80 -3.99
C CYS A 500 -10.65 25.12 -4.49
N THR A 501 -11.70 25.89 -4.82
CA THR A 501 -12.99 25.35 -5.25
C THR A 501 -12.86 24.52 -6.53
N LEU A 502 -12.10 25.02 -7.51
CA LEU A 502 -11.79 24.30 -8.75
C LEU A 502 -11.09 22.97 -8.46
N THR A 503 -10.14 22.95 -7.53
CA THR A 503 -9.38 21.74 -7.16
C THR A 503 -10.32 20.63 -6.67
N PHE A 504 -11.22 20.94 -5.73
CA PHE A 504 -12.18 19.97 -5.23
C PHE A 504 -13.20 19.53 -6.29
N TYR A 505 -13.74 20.46 -7.10
CA TYR A 505 -14.68 20.11 -8.16
C TYR A 505 -14.05 19.22 -9.24
N LEU A 506 -12.80 19.49 -9.63
CA LEU A 506 -12.07 18.68 -10.60
C LEU A 506 -11.92 17.23 -10.09
N PHE A 507 -11.51 17.06 -8.83
CA PHE A 507 -11.24 15.73 -8.28
C PHE A 507 -12.55 14.98 -8.02
N ALA A 508 -13.56 15.68 -7.51
CA ALA A 508 -14.87 15.10 -7.21
C ALA A 508 -15.64 14.69 -8.48
N SER A 509 -15.66 15.53 -9.52
CA SER A 509 -16.24 15.19 -10.82
C SER A 509 -15.48 14.05 -11.50
N GLY A 510 -14.15 14.04 -11.41
CA GLY A 510 -13.30 12.94 -11.86
C GLY A 510 -13.68 11.60 -11.22
N SER A 511 -13.96 11.58 -9.91
CA SER A 511 -14.45 10.38 -9.21
C SER A 511 -15.79 9.89 -9.73
N ILE A 512 -16.75 10.80 -10.01
CA ILE A 512 -18.06 10.43 -10.57
C ILE A 512 -17.90 9.86 -11.99
N ILE A 513 -17.05 10.47 -12.82
CA ILE A 513 -16.75 9.94 -14.16
C ILE A 513 -16.15 8.53 -14.04
N CYS A 514 -15.22 8.31 -13.10
CA CYS A 514 -14.66 6.98 -12.84
C CYS A 514 -15.72 5.98 -12.35
N ALA A 515 -16.71 6.41 -11.56
CA ALA A 515 -17.83 5.58 -11.15
C ALA A 515 -18.63 5.09 -12.36
N VAL A 516 -18.95 5.99 -13.30
CA VAL A 516 -19.67 5.66 -14.54
C VAL A 516 -18.84 4.74 -15.43
N LEU A 517 -17.55 5.02 -15.61
CA LEU A 517 -16.65 4.16 -16.39
C LEU A 517 -16.57 2.73 -15.84
N THR A 518 -16.55 2.59 -14.50
CA THR A 518 -16.56 1.28 -13.84
C THR A 518 -17.80 0.46 -14.21
N LEU A 519 -18.95 1.09 -14.49
CA LEU A 519 -20.17 0.42 -14.91
C LEU A 519 -20.08 -0.22 -16.30
N PHE A 520 -19.06 0.10 -17.10
CA PHE A 520 -18.83 -0.54 -18.41
C PHE A 520 -17.94 -1.80 -18.33
N LEU A 521 -17.31 -2.07 -17.19
CA LEU A 521 -16.52 -3.31 -17.02
C LEU A 521 -17.43 -4.54 -17.03
N PRO A 522 -16.96 -5.69 -17.55
CA PRO A 522 -17.71 -6.95 -17.48
C PRO A 522 -17.82 -7.45 -16.03
N SER A 523 -18.93 -8.12 -15.71
CA SER A 523 -19.25 -8.68 -14.40
C SER A 523 -18.63 -10.06 -14.17
#